data_AF-A0A7Y2FVX3-F1
#
_entry.id   AF-A0A7Y2FVX3-F1
#
_cell.length_a   1.000
_cell.length_b   1.000
_cell.length_c   1.000
_cell.angle_alpha   90.00
_cell.angle_beta   90.00
_cell.angle_gamma   90.00
#
_symmetry.space_group_name_H-M   'P 1'
#
loop_
_entity.id
_entity.type
_entity.pdbx_description
1 polymer ?
#
loop_
_entity_poly.entity_id
_entity_poly.type
_entity_poly.pdbx_seq_one_letter_code
_entity_poly.pdbx_strand_id
1 'polypeptide(L)'
;VIGEWCNIGADTNSSNLKNNYSEVKVWDYTTKRFSPSGMQFCGLIMGDHSKCGINTMFNTGTVIGVHCNIFGSGFPRNFIPSFSWGGSKGYKTYQLDKAIEVAEIVMQRRNQKLDDADKLIFEHIFKSTSQFRQWES
;
A
#
# COMPACT_ATOMS: atom_id res chain seq x y z
N VAL A 1 -0.01 -11.18 0.64
CA VAL A 1 -0.87 -10.92 -0.54
C VAL A 1 -0.32 -9.71 -1.25
N ILE A 2 0.00 -9.82 -2.54
CA ILE A 2 0.59 -8.73 -3.33
C ILE A 2 -0.27 -8.56 -4.58
N GLY A 3 -0.73 -7.34 -4.80
CA GLY A 3 -1.49 -6.93 -5.97
C GLY A 3 -0.63 -6.81 -7.22
N GLU A 4 -1.27 -6.41 -8.31
CA GLU A 4 -0.62 -6.28 -9.61
C GLU A 4 0.30 -5.06 -9.67
N TRP A 5 1.30 -5.13 -10.55
CA TRP A 5 2.20 -4.00 -10.85
C TRP A 5 2.93 -3.39 -9.65
N CYS A 6 3.04 -4.16 -8.56
CA CYS A 6 3.82 -3.75 -7.40
C CYS A 6 5.33 -3.76 -7.72
N ASN A 7 6.07 -2.83 -7.11
CA ASN A 7 7.53 -2.83 -7.14
C ASN A 7 8.08 -3.02 -5.73
N ILE A 8 8.88 -4.06 -5.52
CA ILE A 8 9.46 -4.39 -4.23
C ILE A 8 10.96 -4.15 -4.32
N GLY A 9 11.44 -3.13 -3.62
CA GLY A 9 12.86 -2.81 -3.55
C GLY A 9 13.67 -3.97 -2.97
N ALA A 10 14.92 -4.07 -3.43
CA ALA A 10 15.85 -5.08 -2.94
C ALA A 10 15.96 -5.07 -1.40
N ASP A 11 16.06 -6.27 -0.81
CA ASP A 11 16.13 -6.45 0.64
C ASP A 11 14.90 -5.90 1.41
N THR A 12 13.74 -5.89 0.77
CA THR A 12 12.47 -5.63 1.50
C THR A 12 12.14 -6.84 2.37
N ASN A 13 11.84 -6.56 3.64
CA ASN A 13 11.52 -7.55 4.66
C ASN A 13 10.07 -7.40 5.13
N SER A 14 9.40 -8.50 5.42
CA SER A 14 8.06 -8.50 6.02
C SER A 14 7.97 -9.56 7.10
N SER A 15 7.65 -9.14 8.33
CA SER A 15 7.28 -10.09 9.38
C SER A 15 5.86 -10.59 9.15
N ASN A 16 5.61 -11.89 9.36
CA ASN A 16 4.26 -12.47 9.34
C ASN A 16 3.82 -13.02 10.70
N LEU A 17 4.68 -12.99 11.72
CA LEU A 17 4.39 -13.48 13.07
C LEU A 17 4.65 -12.36 14.07
N LYS A 18 3.84 -12.26 15.12
CA LYS A 18 4.13 -11.36 16.25
C LYS A 18 5.09 -12.03 17.21
N ASN A 19 6.02 -11.27 17.79
CA ASN A 19 6.99 -11.79 18.77
C ASN A 19 6.37 -12.41 20.01
N ASN A 20 5.14 -12.03 20.34
CA ASN A 20 4.38 -12.59 21.46
C ASN A 20 3.44 -13.75 21.05
N TYR A 21 3.54 -14.23 19.81
CA TYR A 21 2.73 -15.33 19.24
C TYR A 21 1.21 -15.13 19.27
N SER A 22 0.75 -13.93 19.63
CA SER A 22 -0.67 -13.57 19.61
C SER A 22 -1.19 -13.44 18.18
N GLU A 23 -2.49 -13.56 18.04
CA GLU A 23 -3.18 -13.41 16.77
C GLU A 23 -2.84 -12.08 16.07
N VAL A 24 -2.58 -12.13 14.76
CA VAL A 24 -2.29 -10.94 13.96
C VAL A 24 -3.56 -10.13 13.75
N LYS A 25 -3.44 -8.81 13.82
CA LYS A 25 -4.51 -7.87 13.49
C LYS A 25 -4.14 -7.15 12.20
N VAL A 26 -5.12 -6.94 11.33
CA VAL A 26 -4.99 -6.23 10.05
C VAL A 26 -5.98 -5.07 10.01
N TRP A 27 -5.72 -4.08 9.16
CA TRP A 27 -6.66 -2.98 8.99
C TRP A 27 -7.94 -3.45 8.31
N ASP A 28 -9.08 -3.15 8.92
CA ASP A 28 -10.42 -3.46 8.42
C ASP A 28 -11.08 -2.17 7.91
N TYR A 29 -11.34 -2.13 6.61
CA TYR A 29 -11.93 -0.98 5.94
C TYR A 29 -13.40 -0.72 6.31
N THR A 30 -14.15 -1.76 6.71
CA THR A 30 -15.56 -1.65 7.11
C THR A 30 -15.68 -1.00 8.49
N THR A 31 -14.88 -1.48 9.46
CA THR A 31 -14.91 -0.96 10.83
C THR A 31 -13.94 0.20 11.07
N LYS A 32 -13.08 0.51 10.09
CA LYS A 32 -12.06 1.58 10.12
C LYS A 32 -11.12 1.48 11.32
N ARG A 33 -10.74 0.25 11.68
CA ARG A 33 -9.83 -0.06 12.80
C ARG A 33 -9.07 -1.36 12.53
N PHE A 34 -8.11 -1.68 13.38
CA PHE A 34 -7.44 -2.98 13.34
C PHE A 34 -8.34 -4.07 13.95
N SER A 35 -8.65 -5.09 13.15
CA SER A 35 -9.46 -6.23 13.54
C SER A 35 -8.62 -7.52 13.56
N PRO A 36 -8.97 -8.51 14.40
CA PRO A 36 -8.33 -9.84 14.39
C PRO A 36 -8.45 -10.49 13.00
N SER A 37 -7.37 -11.12 12.53
CA SER A 37 -7.33 -11.77 11.21
C SER A 37 -7.80 -13.22 11.20
N GLY A 38 -8.02 -13.82 12.38
CA GLY A 38 -8.21 -15.25 12.58
C GLY A 38 -6.91 -16.07 12.46
N MET A 39 -5.76 -15.42 12.25
CA MET A 39 -4.50 -16.09 11.92
C MET A 39 -3.36 -15.71 12.86
N GLN A 40 -2.53 -16.69 13.21
CA GLN A 40 -1.24 -16.46 13.89
C GLN A 40 -0.16 -15.96 12.91
N PHE A 41 -0.24 -16.36 11.64
CA PHE A 41 0.67 -15.95 10.58
C PHE A 41 -0.06 -15.08 9.55
N CYS A 42 0.20 -13.78 9.54
CA CYS A 42 -0.31 -12.85 8.55
C CYS A 42 0.67 -11.69 8.36
N GLY A 43 1.27 -11.62 7.17
CA GLY A 43 2.28 -10.63 6.84
C GLY A 43 1.71 -9.44 6.06
N LEU A 44 2.41 -9.07 5.00
CA LEU A 44 2.06 -7.96 4.14
C LEU A 44 0.82 -8.24 3.25
N ILE A 45 -0.08 -7.26 3.20
CA ILE A 45 -1.14 -7.10 2.20
C ILE A 45 -0.86 -5.80 1.44
N MET A 46 -0.61 -5.89 0.14
CA MET A 46 -0.20 -4.75 -0.68
C MET A 46 -1.08 -4.62 -1.91
N GLY A 47 -1.77 -3.49 -2.04
CA GLY A 47 -2.61 -3.17 -3.19
C GLY A 47 -1.83 -2.82 -4.45
N ASP A 48 -2.53 -2.86 -5.58
CA ASP A 48 -1.97 -2.67 -6.91
C ASP A 48 -1.17 -1.38 -7.08
N HIS A 49 -0.20 -1.42 -7.99
CA HIS A 49 0.70 -0.34 -8.36
C HIS A 49 1.50 0.29 -7.21
N SER A 50 1.45 -0.28 -6.00
CA SER A 50 2.23 0.18 -4.87
C SER A 50 3.70 -0.18 -5.00
N LYS A 51 4.57 0.60 -4.37
CA LYS A 51 6.02 0.50 -4.50
C LYS A 51 6.68 0.71 -3.14
N CYS A 52 7.71 -0.08 -2.85
CA CYS A 52 8.56 0.14 -1.69
C CYS A 52 10.04 0.26 -2.09
N GLY A 53 10.77 1.10 -1.36
CA GLY A 53 12.19 1.29 -1.53
C GLY A 53 13.01 0.08 -1.07
N ILE A 54 14.31 0.14 -1.33
CA ILE A 54 15.26 -0.85 -0.82
C ILE A 54 15.26 -0.88 0.70
N ASN A 55 15.53 -2.04 1.30
CA ASN A 55 15.62 -2.22 2.74
C ASN A 55 14.35 -1.77 3.51
N THR A 56 13.18 -1.83 2.85
CA THR A 56 11.91 -1.51 3.51
C THR A 56 11.54 -2.64 4.47
N MET A 57 11.24 -2.31 5.72
CA MET A 57 10.90 -3.30 6.75
C MET A 57 9.43 -3.16 7.15
N PHE A 58 8.57 -4.08 6.70
CA PHE A 58 7.15 -4.10 7.03
C PHE A 58 6.85 -4.90 8.30
N ASN A 59 6.12 -4.28 9.22
CA ASN A 59 5.59 -4.95 10.41
C ASN A 59 4.53 -6.01 10.06
N THR A 60 4.30 -6.92 11.00
CA THR A 60 3.27 -7.96 10.92
C THR A 60 1.88 -7.38 10.67
N GLY A 61 1.16 -7.95 9.71
CA GLY A 61 -0.20 -7.50 9.36
C GLY A 61 -0.26 -6.12 8.69
N THR A 62 0.83 -5.65 8.07
CA THR A 62 0.82 -4.37 7.34
C THR A 62 -0.14 -4.43 6.14
N VAL A 63 -1.04 -3.45 6.05
CA VAL A 63 -1.97 -3.27 4.93
C VAL A 63 -1.63 -1.98 4.18
N ILE A 64 -1.40 -2.10 2.87
CA ILE A 64 -1.01 -1.02 1.96
C ILE A 64 -2.06 -0.91 0.86
N GLY A 65 -2.53 0.31 0.60
CA GLY A 65 -3.56 0.57 -0.39
C GLY A 65 -3.08 0.67 -1.84
N VAL A 66 -3.95 1.32 -2.62
CA VAL A 66 -3.79 1.83 -3.98
C VAL A 66 -2.51 2.64 -4.26
N HIS A 67 -1.60 2.37 -5.19
CA HIS A 67 -0.64 3.40 -5.64
C HIS A 67 0.23 4.06 -4.53
N CYS A 68 0.65 3.31 -3.51
CA CYS A 68 1.53 3.83 -2.47
C CYS A 68 2.99 3.86 -2.93
N ASN A 69 3.77 4.85 -2.50
CA ASN A 69 5.23 4.89 -2.67
C ASN A 69 5.87 5.03 -1.30
N ILE A 70 6.52 3.96 -0.84
CA ILE A 70 7.01 3.80 0.52
C ILE A 70 8.52 3.80 0.53
N PHE A 71 9.13 4.74 1.25
CA PHE A 71 10.58 4.89 1.31
C PHE A 71 11.00 5.62 2.59
N GLY A 72 12.30 5.62 2.84
CA GLY A 72 12.90 6.17 4.04
C GLY A 72 13.29 5.09 5.04
N SER A 73 13.80 5.51 6.20
CA SER A 73 14.33 4.62 7.22
C SER A 73 13.28 4.23 8.27
N GLY A 74 13.50 3.10 8.94
CA GLY A 74 12.64 2.62 10.02
C GLY A 74 11.37 1.92 9.52
N PHE A 75 10.45 1.64 10.44
CA PHE A 75 9.23 0.90 10.15
C PHE A 75 8.11 1.86 9.69
N PRO A 76 7.50 1.65 8.51
CA PRO A 76 6.29 2.36 8.13
C PRO A 76 5.11 1.90 9.00
N ARG A 77 4.01 2.68 8.98
CA ARG A 77 2.77 2.35 9.68
C ARG A 77 2.19 1.02 9.19
N ASN A 78 1.55 0.26 10.08
CA ASN A 78 0.84 -0.99 9.73
C ASN A 78 -0.40 -0.78 8.84
N PHE A 79 -0.84 0.46 8.66
CA PHE A 79 -1.83 0.81 7.65
C PHE A 79 -1.32 2.02 6.85
N ILE A 80 -1.28 1.87 5.53
CA ILE A 80 -0.83 2.90 4.58
C ILE A 80 -1.97 3.12 3.57
N PRO A 81 -2.65 4.28 3.64
CA PRO A 81 -3.78 4.59 2.75
C PRO A 81 -3.40 4.62 1.27
N SER A 82 -4.38 4.38 0.39
CA SER A 82 -4.20 4.55 -1.05
C SER A 82 -3.71 5.98 -1.39
N PHE A 83 -2.80 6.07 -2.35
CA PHE A 83 -2.15 7.29 -2.82
C PHE A 83 -1.30 7.98 -1.76
N SER A 84 -0.60 7.18 -0.94
CA SER A 84 0.39 7.69 0.01
C SER A 84 1.78 7.75 -0.62
N TRP A 85 2.53 8.82 -0.37
CA TRP A 85 3.92 8.98 -0.80
C TRP A 85 4.78 9.40 0.38
N GLY A 86 5.65 8.52 0.88
CA GLY A 86 6.46 8.80 2.07
C GLY A 86 6.86 7.56 2.87
N GLY A 87 6.95 7.69 4.19
CA GLY A 87 7.37 6.59 5.07
C GLY A 87 7.20 6.91 6.55
N SER A 88 8.11 6.41 7.39
CA SER A 88 8.07 6.59 8.85
C SER A 88 8.00 8.05 9.31
N LYS A 89 8.62 8.96 8.54
CA LYS A 89 8.64 10.41 8.81
C LYS A 89 7.35 11.14 8.43
N GLY A 90 6.38 10.44 7.83
CA GLY A 90 5.14 11.02 7.35
C GLY A 90 4.89 10.72 5.88
N TYR A 91 3.68 11.03 5.46
CA TYR A 91 3.19 10.83 4.10
C TYR A 91 2.61 12.13 3.56
N LYS A 92 2.69 12.28 2.24
CA LYS A 92 1.89 13.21 1.46
C LYS A 92 1.04 12.45 0.46
N THR A 93 0.07 13.12 -0.14
CA THR A 93 -0.76 12.53 -1.19
C THR A 93 0.03 12.41 -2.49
N TYR A 94 0.02 11.22 -3.08
CA TYR A 94 0.45 11.01 -4.45
C TYR A 94 -0.65 11.46 -5.41
N GLN A 95 -0.33 12.39 -6.30
CA GLN A 95 -1.31 12.98 -7.20
C GLN A 95 -1.81 11.95 -8.22
N LEU A 96 -3.12 11.96 -8.48
CA LEU A 96 -3.81 10.95 -9.30
C LEU A 96 -3.31 10.93 -10.76
N ASP A 97 -3.14 12.10 -11.36
CA ASP A 97 -2.56 12.29 -12.69
C ASP A 97 -1.17 11.63 -12.79
N LYS A 98 -0.31 11.86 -11.80
CA LYS A 98 1.02 11.22 -11.73
C LYS A 98 0.96 9.73 -11.50
N ALA A 99 -0.03 9.24 -10.76
CA ALA A 99 -0.25 7.81 -10.55
C ALA A 99 -0.66 7.11 -11.86
N ILE A 100 -1.57 7.71 -12.62
CA ILE A 100 -2.02 7.23 -13.93
C ILE A 100 -0.87 7.21 -14.94
N GLU A 101 -0.10 8.31 -15.05
CA GLU A 101 1.10 8.38 -15.91
C GLU A 101 2.07 7.21 -15.64
N VAL A 102 2.32 6.92 -14.36
CA VAL A 102 3.21 5.80 -13.97
C VAL A 102 2.58 4.44 -14.24
N ALA A 103 1.27 4.27 -14.06
CA ALA A 103 0.59 3.02 -14.39
C ALA A 103 0.70 2.71 -15.89
N GLU A 104 0.50 3.70 -16.76
CA GLU A 104 0.66 3.56 -18.21
C GLU A 104 2.07 3.07 -18.57
N ILE A 105 3.11 3.70 -18.04
CA ILE A 105 4.51 3.34 -18.31
C ILE A 105 4.82 1.92 -17.82
N VAL A 106 4.36 1.55 -16.62
CA VAL A 106 4.63 0.25 -16.01
C VAL A 106 3.96 -0.88 -16.79
N MET A 107 2.72 -0.70 -17.23
CA MET A 107 1.97 -1.68 -18.01
C MET A 107 2.54 -1.83 -19.43
N GLN A 108 2.93 -0.72 -20.07
CA GLN A 108 3.54 -0.72 -21.41
C GLN A 108 4.81 -1.57 -21.46
N ARG A 109 5.57 -1.67 -20.36
CA ARG A 109 6.77 -2.51 -20.26
C ARG A 109 6.49 -4.00 -20.47
N ARG A 110 5.24 -4.44 -20.34
CA ARG A 110 4.77 -5.80 -20.66
C ARG A 110 3.78 -5.82 -21.84
N ASN A 111 3.82 -4.80 -22.68
CA ASN A 111 2.92 -4.62 -23.84
C ASN A 111 1.43 -4.58 -23.46
N GLN A 112 1.10 -4.16 -22.24
CA GLN A 112 -0.28 -3.92 -21.82
C GLN A 112 -0.60 -2.42 -21.85
N LYS A 113 -1.82 -2.08 -22.26
CA LYS A 113 -2.32 -0.71 -22.24
C LYS A 113 -3.17 -0.53 -20.99
N LEU A 114 -3.00 0.61 -20.31
CA LEU A 114 -3.95 1.07 -19.30
C LEU A 114 -5.19 1.56 -20.04
N ASP A 115 -6.35 0.98 -19.76
CA ASP A 115 -7.59 1.37 -20.42
C ASP A 115 -8.34 2.46 -19.64
N ASP A 116 -9.44 2.95 -20.23
CA ASP A 116 -10.25 4.00 -19.60
C ASP A 116 -11.01 3.48 -18.37
N ALA A 117 -11.30 2.19 -18.29
CA ALA A 117 -11.95 1.60 -17.12
C ALA A 117 -10.98 1.56 -15.93
N ASP A 118 -9.71 1.22 -16.14
CA ASP A 118 -8.66 1.27 -15.12
C ASP A 118 -8.52 2.68 -14.55
N LYS A 119 -8.50 3.70 -15.42
CA LYS A 119 -8.42 5.11 -15.02
C LYS A 119 -9.60 5.52 -14.15
N LEU A 120 -10.83 5.11 -14.52
CA LEU A 120 -12.03 5.35 -13.73
C LEU A 120 -11.98 4.63 -12.37
N ILE A 121 -11.43 3.42 -12.30
CA ILE A 121 -11.21 2.69 -11.05
C ILE A 121 -10.23 3.46 -10.16
N PHE A 122 -9.10 3.91 -10.70
CA PHE A 122 -8.12 4.68 -9.93
C PHE A 122 -8.70 6.00 -9.40
N GLU A 123 -9.47 6.71 -10.22
CA GLU A 123 -10.16 7.93 -9.80
C GLU A 123 -11.18 7.66 -8.69
N HIS A 124 -11.97 6.58 -8.82
CA HIS A 124 -12.93 6.17 -7.81
C HIS A 124 -12.24 5.83 -6.49
N ILE A 125 -11.15 5.06 -6.51
CA ILE A 125 -10.38 4.72 -5.31
C ILE A 125 -9.79 6.01 -4.70
N PHE A 126 -9.19 6.88 -5.51
CA PHE A 126 -8.59 8.13 -5.04
C PHE A 126 -9.57 8.98 -4.23
N LYS A 127 -10.79 9.13 -4.75
CA LYS A 127 -11.89 9.89 -4.13
C LYS A 127 -12.47 9.19 -2.91
N SER A 128 -12.81 7.91 -3.02
CA SER A 128 -13.50 7.15 -1.95
C SER A 128 -12.63 6.90 -0.72
N THR A 129 -11.29 6.86 -0.88
CA THR A 129 -10.35 6.64 0.22
C THR A 129 -9.78 7.92 0.82
N SER A 130 -10.22 9.12 0.41
CA SER A 130 -9.67 10.40 0.89
C SER A 130 -9.72 10.57 2.40
N GLN A 131 -10.79 10.09 3.04
CA GLN A 131 -10.96 10.08 4.49
C GLN A 131 -9.83 9.39 5.27
N PHE A 132 -9.04 8.53 4.64
CA PHE A 132 -7.90 7.85 5.27
C PHE A 132 -6.60 8.66 5.18
N ARG A 133 -6.52 9.67 4.31
CA ARG A 133 -5.36 10.57 4.16
C ARG A 133 -5.49 11.77 5.09
N GLN A 134 -5.38 11.51 6.40
CA GLN A 134 -5.62 12.51 7.47
C GLN A 134 -4.72 13.76 7.41
N TRP A 135 -3.62 13.73 6.64
CA TRP A 135 -2.74 14.89 6.43
C TRP A 135 -3.27 15.88 5.38
N GLU A 136 -4.35 15.56 4.68
CA GLU A 136 -5.03 16.49 3.77
C GLU A 136 -5.98 17.46 4.49
N SER A 137 -6.21 17.24 5.80
CA SER A 137 -7.14 18.00 6.64
C SER A 137 -6.49 19.23 7.28
#